data_AF-A0A7J8LC02-F1
#
_entry.id   AF-A0A7J8LC02-F1
#
_cell.length_a   1.000
_cell.length_b   1.000
_cell.length_c   1.000
_cell.angle_alpha   90.00
_cell.angle_beta   90.00
_cell.angle_gamma   90.00
#
_symmetry.space_group_name_H-M   'P 1'
#
loop_
_entity.id
_entity.type
_entity.pdbx_description
1 polymer ?
#
loop_
_entity_poly.entity_id
_entity_poly.type
_entity_poly.pdbx_seq_one_letter_code
_entity_poly.pdbx_strand_id
1 'polypeptide(L)'
;MNRTDERIVYSRDAVSDKLGMYSIPVEGDHEDELCEVRLIESPRNNCNEVMESWRKARVELTRRDGVTDLTRQTNNLGFKIKPEDVDTKACVNVLEEMGFVVDGKTGIVVIPS
;
A
#
# COMPACT_ATOMS: atom_id res chain seq x y z
N MET A 1 -8.40 4.75 -14.54
CA MET A 1 -8.10 4.22 -15.88
C MET A 1 -9.39 3.73 -16.48
N ASN A 2 -9.77 4.20 -17.67
CA ASN A 2 -11.02 3.76 -18.30
C ASN A 2 -10.97 2.25 -18.57
N ARG A 3 -12.07 1.54 -18.27
CA ARG A 3 -12.16 0.08 -18.41
C ARG A 3 -12.17 -0.41 -19.85
N THR A 4 -12.49 0.45 -20.81
CA THR A 4 -12.71 0.08 -22.22
C THR A 4 -11.49 0.35 -23.09
N ASP A 5 -10.84 1.51 -22.93
CA ASP A 5 -9.72 1.91 -23.78
C ASP A 5 -8.37 2.03 -23.03
N GLU A 6 -8.36 1.66 -21.74
CA GLU A 6 -7.18 1.64 -20.87
C GLU A 6 -6.47 2.99 -20.70
N ARG A 7 -7.10 4.11 -21.09
CA ARG A 7 -6.51 5.43 -20.91
C ARG A 7 -6.63 5.91 -19.48
N ILE A 8 -5.60 6.62 -19.01
CA ILE A 8 -5.68 7.39 -17.77
C ILE A 8 -6.50 8.64 -18.09
N VAL A 9 -7.71 8.71 -17.55
CA VAL A 9 -8.65 9.83 -17.74
C VAL A 9 -8.65 10.81 -16.56
N TYR A 10 -8.11 10.37 -15.40
CA TYR A 10 -7.99 11.15 -14.19
C TYR A 10 -6.73 10.72 -13.42
N SER A 11 -5.99 11.69 -12.89
CA SER A 11 -4.83 11.48 -12.02
C SER A 11 -4.64 12.66 -11.08
N ARG A 12 -4.33 12.38 -9.81
CA ARG A 12 -3.88 13.39 -8.84
C ARG A 12 -2.83 12.77 -7.93
N ASP A 13 -1.84 13.59 -7.57
CA ASP A 13 -0.80 13.23 -6.63
C ASP A 13 -1.12 13.80 -5.24
N ALA A 14 -0.63 13.12 -4.20
CA ALA A 14 -0.68 13.60 -2.84
C ALA A 14 0.58 13.17 -2.08
N VAL A 15 0.92 13.93 -1.05
CA VAL A 15 2.03 13.65 -0.14
C VAL A 15 1.45 13.22 1.20
N SER A 16 1.97 12.13 1.75
CA SER A 16 1.59 11.69 3.09
C SER A 16 2.05 12.69 4.16
N ASP A 17 1.26 12.85 5.21
CA ASP A 17 1.61 13.64 6.38
C ASP A 17 2.68 12.93 7.25
N LYS A 18 2.98 13.53 8.41
CA LYS A 18 3.98 13.00 9.35
C LYS A 18 3.60 11.65 9.97
N LEU A 19 2.34 11.26 9.91
CA LEU A 19 1.83 9.98 10.38
C LEU A 19 1.76 8.94 9.26
N GLY A 20 2.15 9.30 8.02
CA GLY A 20 2.04 8.43 6.85
C GLY A 20 0.64 8.40 6.23
N MET A 21 -0.27 9.28 6.68
CA MET A 21 -1.64 9.36 6.15
C MET A 21 -1.68 10.28 4.95
N TYR A 22 -2.44 9.92 3.91
CA TYR A 22 -2.66 10.78 2.74
C TYR A 22 -4.16 10.97 2.51
N SER A 23 -4.52 12.09 1.88
CA SER A 23 -5.89 12.36 1.45
C SER A 23 -5.84 12.94 0.05
N ILE A 24 -6.62 12.36 -0.86
CA ILE A 24 -6.70 12.77 -2.26
C ILE A 24 -8.15 13.22 -2.52
N PRO A 25 -8.41 14.52 -2.67
CA PRO A 25 -9.71 15.00 -3.10
C PRO A 25 -9.99 14.55 -4.54
N VAL A 26 -11.10 13.85 -4.75
CA VAL A 26 -11.53 13.34 -6.06
C VAL A 26 -12.77 14.09 -6.52
N GLU A 27 -12.78 14.50 -7.78
CA GLU A 27 -13.90 15.19 -8.41
C GLU A 27 -14.61 14.26 -9.40
N GLY A 28 -15.93 14.15 -9.27
CA GLY A 28 -16.77 13.34 -10.18
C GLY A 28 -17.08 11.94 -9.66
N ASP A 29 -17.76 11.19 -10.51
CA ASP A 29 -18.09 9.77 -10.31
C ASP A 29 -17.30 8.95 -11.33
N HIS A 30 -16.59 7.93 -10.88
CA HIS A 30 -15.65 7.14 -11.68
C HIS A 30 -16.11 5.68 -11.81
N GLU A 31 -17.41 5.42 -11.96
CA GLU A 31 -17.97 4.05 -12.06
C GLU A 31 -17.32 3.21 -13.18
N ASP A 32 -17.07 3.82 -14.34
CA ASP A 32 -16.54 3.12 -15.52
C ASP A 32 -15.00 3.02 -15.51
N GLU A 33 -14.37 3.34 -14.39
CA GLU A 33 -12.92 3.41 -14.26
C GLU A 33 -12.36 2.43 -13.22
N LEU A 34 -11.16 1.95 -13.48
CA LEU A 34 -10.31 1.29 -12.50
C LEU A 34 -9.44 2.36 -11.85
N CYS A 35 -9.79 2.75 -10.62
CA CYS A 35 -9.02 3.70 -9.83
C CYS A 35 -8.03 2.95 -8.93
N GLU A 36 -6.78 3.41 -8.92
CA GLU A 36 -5.71 2.85 -8.10
C GLU A 36 -4.90 3.99 -7.48
N VAL A 37 -4.56 3.88 -6.20
CA VAL A 37 -3.51 4.69 -5.58
C VAL A 37 -2.19 3.96 -5.77
N ARG A 38 -1.12 4.68 -6.11
CA ARG A 38 0.20 4.11 -6.40
C ARG A 38 1.29 4.89 -5.67
N LEU A 39 2.35 4.19 -5.27
CA LEU A 39 3.57 4.82 -4.79
C LEU A 39 4.27 5.56 -5.93
N ILE A 40 4.75 6.76 -5.63
CA ILE A 40 5.56 7.57 -6.54
C ILE A 40 7.00 7.62 -6.02
N GLU A 41 7.17 8.13 -4.80
CA GLU A 41 8.48 8.30 -4.18
C GLU A 41 8.41 8.22 -2.66
N SER A 42 9.56 8.00 -2.03
CA SER A 42 9.75 8.06 -0.59
C SER A 42 10.74 9.17 -0.24
N PRO A 43 10.45 10.01 0.77
CA PRO A 43 11.40 11.01 1.24
C PRO A 43 12.55 10.39 2.06
N ARG A 44 12.50 9.09 2.38
CA ARG A 44 13.50 8.40 3.21
C ARG A 44 14.52 7.67 2.34
N ASN A 45 15.77 8.13 2.35
CA ASN A 45 16.86 7.54 1.56
C ASN A 45 17.16 6.07 1.86
N ASN A 46 16.81 5.59 3.06
CA ASN A 46 16.97 4.20 3.45
C ASN A 46 15.68 3.39 3.43
N CYS A 47 14.57 3.98 2.98
CA CYS A 47 13.27 3.32 2.89
C CYS A 47 12.56 3.75 1.60
N ASN A 48 13.14 3.39 0.45
CA ASN A 48 12.73 3.89 -0.87
C ASN A 48 12.66 2.83 -1.97
N GLU A 49 12.91 1.55 -1.66
CA GLU A 49 12.66 0.47 -2.62
C GLU A 49 11.18 0.07 -2.56
N VAL A 50 10.48 0.05 -3.70
CA VAL A 50 9.05 -0.29 -3.74
C VAL A 50 8.83 -1.76 -3.31
N MET A 51 7.86 -1.98 -2.42
CA MET A 51 7.34 -3.32 -2.17
C MET A 51 6.34 -3.68 -3.26
N GLU A 52 6.73 -4.53 -4.22
CA GLU A 52 5.88 -4.79 -5.40
C GLU A 52 4.46 -5.25 -5.05
N SER A 53 4.30 -6.09 -4.03
CA SER A 53 2.97 -6.54 -3.57
C SER A 53 2.12 -5.42 -2.95
N TRP A 54 2.74 -4.34 -2.48
CA TRP A 54 2.10 -3.17 -1.84
C TRP A 54 2.37 -1.87 -2.60
N ARG A 55 2.70 -1.94 -3.89
CA ARG A 55 2.99 -0.75 -4.71
C ARG A 55 1.74 0.06 -5.04
N LYS A 56 0.57 -0.58 -4.99
CA LYS A 56 -0.70 -0.01 -5.37
C LYS A 56 -1.88 -0.62 -4.64
N ALA A 57 -2.93 0.17 -4.44
CA ALA A 57 -4.19 -0.26 -3.86
C ALA A 57 -5.35 0.17 -4.77
N ARG A 58 -6.30 -0.72 -5.00
CA ARG A 58 -7.53 -0.42 -5.75
C ARG A 58 -8.53 0.26 -4.84
N VAL A 59 -9.29 1.18 -5.42
CA VAL A 59 -10.36 1.91 -4.74
C VAL A 59 -11.52 2.11 -5.69
N GLU A 60 -12.73 1.92 -5.20
CA GLU A 60 -13.96 2.22 -5.93
C GLU A 60 -14.38 3.66 -5.63
N LEU A 61 -14.56 4.47 -6.67
CA LEU A 61 -14.87 5.90 -6.56
C LEU A 61 -16.18 6.21 -7.28
N THR A 62 -17.26 5.55 -6.86
CA THR A 62 -18.62 5.80 -7.33
C THR A 62 -19.58 6.01 -6.15
N ARG A 63 -20.67 6.71 -6.39
CA ARG A 63 -21.80 6.83 -5.46
C ARG A 63 -22.87 5.76 -5.69
N ARG A 64 -22.68 4.89 -6.69
CA ARG A 64 -23.64 3.88 -7.15
C ARG A 64 -23.39 2.50 -6.55
N ASP A 65 -22.77 2.43 -5.38
CA ASP A 65 -22.41 1.21 -4.68
C ASP A 65 -23.13 1.02 -3.33
N GLY A 66 -24.08 1.90 -3.02
CA GLY A 66 -24.87 1.83 -1.78
C GLY A 66 -24.14 2.31 -0.52
N VAL A 67 -22.92 2.83 -0.64
CA VAL A 67 -22.16 3.41 0.48
C VAL A 67 -22.45 4.91 0.56
N THR A 68 -22.91 5.38 1.72
CA THR A 68 -23.24 6.80 1.92
C THR A 68 -22.04 7.68 2.24
N ASP A 69 -20.95 7.07 2.75
CA ASP A 69 -19.71 7.78 3.01
C ASP A 69 -19.00 8.15 1.70
N LEU A 70 -18.56 9.40 1.62
CA LEU A 70 -17.80 9.93 0.49
C LEU A 70 -16.31 9.64 0.61
N THR A 71 -15.85 9.17 1.77
CA THR A 71 -14.47 8.82 2.05
C THR A 71 -14.25 7.35 1.79
N ARG A 72 -13.27 7.03 0.93
CA ARG A 72 -12.88 5.66 0.63
C ARG A 72 -11.50 5.38 1.18
N GLN A 73 -11.42 4.39 2.06
CA GLN A 73 -10.16 3.89 2.61
C GLN A 73 -9.55 2.89 1.64
N THR A 74 -8.24 2.92 1.48
CA THR A 74 -7.52 1.96 0.65
C THR A 74 -6.52 1.18 1.50
N ASN A 75 -6.05 0.05 0.97
CA ASN A 75 -4.99 -0.69 1.64
C ASN A 75 -3.72 0.15 1.73
N ASN A 76 -2.94 -0.11 2.77
CA ASN A 76 -1.64 0.51 2.96
C ASN A 76 -0.69 0.16 1.80
N LEU A 77 0.19 1.11 1.50
CA LEU A 77 1.27 0.97 0.53
C LEU A 77 2.61 0.97 1.27
N GLY A 78 3.67 0.43 0.67
CA GLY A 78 4.94 0.25 1.36
C GLY A 78 6.19 0.40 0.49
N PHE A 79 7.19 1.08 1.06
CA PHE A 79 8.59 0.97 0.65
C PHE A 79 9.35 0.08 1.65
N LYS A 80 10.37 -0.65 1.19
CA LYS A 80 11.28 -1.44 2.01
C LYS A 80 12.36 -0.55 2.58
N ILE A 81 12.71 -0.84 3.83
CA ILE A 81 13.99 -0.45 4.40
C ILE A 81 15.09 -1.22 3.66
N LYS A 82 16.19 -0.55 3.31
CA LYS A 82 17.33 -1.18 2.66
C LYS A 82 17.91 -2.30 3.54
N PRO A 83 18.34 -3.43 2.96
CA PRO A 83 18.79 -4.60 3.73
C PRO A 83 19.82 -4.30 4.82
N GLU A 84 20.74 -3.38 4.57
CA GLU A 84 21.78 -2.95 5.51
C GLU A 84 21.25 -2.23 6.77
N ASP A 85 20.05 -1.65 6.71
CA ASP A 85 19.43 -0.85 7.78
C ASP A 85 18.25 -1.57 8.46
N VAL A 86 17.92 -2.80 8.03
CA VAL A 86 16.81 -3.58 8.61
C VAL A 86 17.18 -4.06 10.01
N ASP A 87 16.34 -3.73 11.00
CA ASP A 87 16.39 -4.36 12.31
C ASP A 87 15.79 -5.77 12.25
N THR A 88 16.64 -6.74 11.88
CA THR A 88 16.22 -8.14 11.73
C THR A 88 15.72 -8.74 13.04
N LYS A 89 16.24 -8.29 14.20
CA LYS A 89 15.80 -8.80 15.51
C LYS A 89 14.37 -8.35 15.79
N ALA A 90 14.05 -7.08 15.52
CA ALA A 90 12.69 -6.58 15.64
C ALA A 90 11.73 -7.32 14.70
N CYS A 91 12.14 -7.59 13.45
CA CYS A 91 11.32 -8.36 12.51
C CYS A 91 11.05 -9.79 13.01
N VAL A 92 12.05 -10.48 13.55
CA VAL A 92 11.89 -11.84 14.10
C VAL A 92 10.90 -11.82 15.27
N ASN A 93 11.05 -10.88 16.20
CA ASN A 93 10.15 -10.79 17.36
C ASN A 93 8.69 -10.61 16.93
N VAL A 94 8.41 -9.73 15.95
CA VAL A 94 7.05 -9.53 15.43
C VAL A 94 6.51 -10.79 14.77
N LEU A 95 7.33 -11.52 14.00
CA LEU A 95 6.92 -12.78 13.39
C LEU A 95 6.57 -13.84 14.45
N GLU A 96 7.38 -13.95 15.50
CA GLU A 96 7.11 -14.86 16.63
C GLU A 96 5.83 -14.47 17.38
N GLU A 97 5.59 -13.18 17.62
CA GLU A 97 4.34 -12.67 18.21
C GLU A 97 3.12 -13.01 17.34
N MET A 98 3.28 -13.04 16.02
CA MET A 98 2.26 -13.46 15.07
C MET A 98 2.09 -14.99 14.98
N GLY A 99 2.89 -15.76 15.72
CA GLY A 99 2.83 -17.23 15.78
C GLY A 99 3.64 -17.94 14.70
N PHE A 100 4.51 -17.24 13.98
CA PHE A 100 5.44 -17.87 13.05
C PHE A 100 6.68 -18.40 13.78
N VAL A 101 7.20 -19.55 13.35
CA VAL A 101 8.48 -20.07 13.86
C VAL A 101 9.59 -19.65 12.89
N VAL A 102 10.53 -18.85 13.37
CA VAL A 102 11.70 -18.45 12.58
C VAL A 102 12.87 -19.36 12.92
N ASP A 103 13.36 -20.14 11.96
CA ASP A 103 14.58 -20.90 12.17
C ASP A 103 15.78 -19.94 12.19
N GLY A 104 16.33 -19.70 13.39
CA GLY A 104 17.48 -18.83 13.60
C GLY A 104 18.77 -19.24 12.87
N LYS A 105 18.82 -20.42 12.25
CA LYS A 105 19.95 -20.86 11.41
C LYS A 105 19.76 -20.62 9.92
N THR A 106 18.53 -20.66 9.42
CA THR A 106 18.23 -20.56 7.97
C THR A 106 17.43 -19.31 7.59
N GLY A 107 16.84 -18.61 8.56
CA GLY A 107 15.96 -17.47 8.34
C GLY A 107 14.61 -17.85 7.72
N ILE A 108 14.29 -19.14 7.67
CA ILE A 108 13.04 -19.63 7.09
C ILE A 108 11.91 -19.46 8.11
N VAL A 109 10.81 -18.87 7.63
CA VAL A 109 9.54 -18.74 8.36
C VAL A 109 8.72 -20.00 8.15
N VAL A 110 8.44 -20.73 9.23
CA VAL A 110 7.57 -21.90 9.23
C VAL A 110 6.19 -21.49 9.76
N ILE A 111 5.15 -21.80 8.99
CA ILE A 111 3.76 -21.62 9.41
C ILE A 111 3.36 -22.89 10.18
N PRO A 112 3.16 -22.83 11.50
CA PRO A 112 2.71 -24.01 12.24
C PRO A 112 1.33 -24.45 11.71
N SER A 113 1.19 -25.76 11.48
CA SER A 113 -0.03 -26.41 11.01
C SER A 113 -1.12 -26.44 12.08
#